data_AF-A0A9P7BJU2-F1
#
_entry.id   AF-A0A9P7BJU2-F1
#
_cell.length_a   1.000
_cell.length_b   1.000
_cell.length_c   1.000
_cell.angle_alpha   90.00
_cell.angle_beta   90.00
_cell.angle_gamma   90.00
#
_symmetry.space_group_name_H-M   'P 1'
#
loop_
_entity.id
_entity.type
_entity.pdbx_description
1 polymer ?
#
loop_
_entity_poly.entity_id
_entity_poly.type
_entity_poly.pdbx_seq_one_letter_code
_entity_poly.pdbx_strand_id
1 'polypeptide(L)'
;MARWLADRSLTVLNGPLAHGIPTWVGFRDDREMSSIIDMFLTNASLMSPRLDIASDLSLGSDHRLLTLSFSFAQSSASESLSDTTDATIHPRRLWNLSRLGEPDPCQLYQDTFRSSSAPLLSQLKRCC
;
A
#
# COMPACT_ATOMS: atom_id res chain seq x y z
N MET A 1 -4.54 2.17 -23.93
CA MET A 1 -4.89 2.56 -22.54
C MET A 1 -6.40 2.73 -22.35
N ALA A 2 -7.05 3.69 -23.05
CA ALA A 2 -8.46 4.02 -22.82
C ALA A 2 -9.45 2.84 -22.92
N ARG A 3 -9.31 1.97 -23.94
CA ARG A 3 -10.14 0.76 -24.08
C ARG A 3 -9.98 -0.18 -22.88
N TRP A 4 -8.74 -0.49 -22.50
CA TRP A 4 -8.44 -1.37 -21.37
C TRP A 4 -9.00 -0.86 -20.04
N LEU A 5 -9.00 0.46 -19.82
CA LEU A 5 -9.59 1.11 -18.66
C LEU A 5 -11.12 0.97 -18.68
N ALA A 6 -11.75 1.26 -19.82
CA ALA A 6 -13.20 1.14 -19.99
C ALA A 6 -13.69 -0.30 -19.76
N ASP A 7 -13.01 -1.29 -20.35
CA ASP A 7 -13.35 -2.72 -20.21
C ASP A 7 -13.32 -3.19 -18.74
N ARG A 8 -12.52 -2.52 -17.89
CA ARG A 8 -12.35 -2.86 -16.47
C ARG A 8 -13.04 -1.89 -15.53
N SER A 9 -13.80 -0.94 -16.06
CA SER A 9 -14.44 0.14 -15.29
C SER A 9 -13.45 0.90 -14.39
N LEU A 10 -12.23 1.13 -14.89
CA LEU A 10 -11.18 1.87 -14.19
C LEU A 10 -11.20 3.35 -14.57
N THR A 11 -11.17 4.20 -13.56
CA THR A 11 -11.03 5.66 -13.68
C THR A 11 -9.61 6.08 -13.30
N VAL A 12 -9.03 6.99 -14.07
CA VAL A 12 -7.74 7.64 -13.76
C VAL A 12 -7.99 8.82 -12.84
N LEU A 13 -7.48 8.77 -11.61
CA LEU A 13 -7.71 9.80 -10.59
C LEU A 13 -6.91 11.07 -10.80
N ASN A 14 -5.78 11.01 -11.52
CA ASN A 14 -4.94 12.17 -11.81
C ASN A 14 -5.70 13.29 -12.54
N GLY A 15 -6.59 12.91 -13.47
CA GLY A 15 -7.39 13.86 -14.25
C GLY A 15 -8.23 14.80 -13.37
N PRO A 16 -9.14 14.27 -12.53
CA PRO A 16 -9.96 15.10 -11.66
C PRO A 16 -9.26 15.63 -10.41
N LEU A 17 -8.25 14.94 -9.86
CA LEU A 17 -7.68 15.31 -8.55
C LEU A 17 -6.36 16.09 -8.62
N ALA A 18 -5.61 16.00 -9.72
CA ALA A 18 -4.31 16.65 -9.88
C ALA A 18 -4.08 17.06 -11.34
N HIS A 19 -5.07 17.73 -11.93
CA HIS A 19 -5.09 18.03 -13.37
C HIS A 19 -3.84 18.79 -13.84
N GLY A 20 -3.17 18.25 -14.85
CA GLY A 20 -2.03 18.91 -15.50
C GLY A 20 -0.75 18.98 -14.67
N ILE A 21 -0.72 18.41 -13.45
CA ILE A 21 0.48 18.41 -12.62
C ILE A 21 1.40 17.28 -13.08
N PRO A 22 2.64 17.57 -13.52
CA PRO A 22 3.56 16.55 -14.01
C PRO A 22 3.97 15.60 -12.89
N THR A 23 4.14 14.32 -13.24
CA THR A 23 4.64 13.28 -12.33
C THR A 23 6.10 12.96 -12.56
N TRP A 24 6.63 13.38 -13.70
CA TRP A 24 8.02 13.27 -14.06
C TRP A 24 8.53 14.61 -14.58
N VAL A 25 9.74 14.98 -14.17
CA VAL A 25 10.45 16.18 -14.62
C VAL A 25 11.90 15.83 -14.87
N GLY A 26 12.37 16.10 -16.09
CA GLY A 26 13.76 15.94 -16.50
C GLY A 26 14.29 17.17 -17.22
N PHE A 27 15.55 17.12 -17.61
CA PHE A 27 16.21 18.21 -18.35
C PHE A 27 16.82 17.67 -19.63
N ARG A 28 16.61 18.40 -20.74
CA ARG A 28 17.25 18.12 -22.02
C ARG A 28 17.64 19.44 -22.68
N ASP A 29 18.88 19.55 -23.12
CA ASP A 29 19.41 20.75 -23.79
C ASP A 29 19.14 22.04 -22.99
N ASP A 30 19.34 21.98 -21.67
CA ASP A 30 19.10 23.06 -20.70
C ASP A 30 17.63 23.55 -20.64
N ARG A 31 16.69 22.69 -21.08
CA ARG A 31 15.26 22.93 -20.97
C ARG A 31 14.61 21.88 -20.09
N GLU A 32 13.77 22.35 -19.17
CA GLU A 32 12.91 21.46 -18.39
C GLU A 32 11.90 20.78 -19.30
N MET A 33 11.83 19.46 -19.22
CA MET A 33 10.83 18.62 -19.85
C MET A 33 10.00 17.97 -18.75
N SER A 34 8.70 17.84 -18.97
CA SER A 34 7.82 17.20 -18.00
C SER A 34 6.77 16.33 -18.67
N SER A 35 6.31 15.32 -17.94
CA SER A 35 5.26 14.40 -18.41
C SER A 35 4.42 13.88 -17.25
N ILE A 36 3.24 13.35 -17.57
CA ILE A 36 2.35 12.66 -16.63
C ILE A 36 2.33 11.21 -17.04
N ILE A 37 3.09 10.38 -16.32
CA ILE A 37 3.28 8.96 -16.64
C ILE A 37 2.99 8.03 -15.46
N ASP A 38 2.85 8.59 -14.25
CA ASP A 38 2.48 7.87 -13.04
C ASP A 38 1.01 8.13 -12.71
N MET A 39 0.23 7.08 -12.44
CA MET A 39 -1.21 7.22 -12.31
C MET A 39 -1.80 6.38 -11.18
N PHE A 40 -2.79 6.95 -10.49
CA PHE A 40 -3.70 6.19 -9.64
C PHE A 40 -4.95 5.79 -10.41
N LEU A 41 -5.28 4.50 -10.38
CA LEU A 41 -6.47 3.93 -11.00
C LEU A 41 -7.40 3.40 -9.92
N THR A 42 -8.71 3.58 -10.10
CA THR A 42 -9.72 3.00 -9.22
C THR A 42 -10.95 2.56 -10.01
N ASN A 43 -11.56 1.45 -9.61
CA ASN A 43 -12.93 1.06 -9.98
C ASN A 43 -13.92 1.24 -8.81
N ALA A 44 -13.43 1.75 -7.67
CA ALA A 44 -14.22 1.98 -6.47
C ALA A 44 -14.55 3.47 -6.32
N SER A 45 -15.71 3.74 -5.71
CA SER A 45 -16.07 5.08 -5.25
C SER A 45 -15.27 5.42 -3.99
N LEU A 46 -14.34 6.37 -4.11
CA LEU A 46 -13.56 6.87 -2.98
C LEU A 46 -14.29 8.03 -2.32
N MET A 47 -14.34 8.08 -0.99
CA MET A 47 -14.90 9.24 -0.28
C MET A 47 -13.83 10.30 -0.07
N SER A 48 -14.17 11.54 -0.41
CA SER A 48 -13.29 12.70 -0.26
C SER A 48 -11.84 12.43 -0.72
N PRO A 49 -11.64 11.88 -1.94
CA PRO A 49 -10.31 11.56 -2.40
C PRO A 49 -9.50 12.84 -2.65
N ARG A 50 -8.23 12.80 -2.28
CA ARG A 50 -7.27 13.88 -2.52
C ARG A 50 -5.97 13.27 -3.03
N LEU A 51 -5.45 13.85 -4.11
CA LEU A 51 -4.18 13.48 -4.70
C LEU A 51 -3.24 14.68 -4.65
N ASP A 52 -2.15 14.55 -3.89
CA ASP A 52 -1.09 15.56 -3.83
C ASP A 52 0.15 15.03 -4.56
N ILE A 53 0.75 15.87 -5.40
CA ILE A 53 1.97 15.57 -6.14
C ILE A 53 3.06 16.52 -5.65
N ALA A 54 4.04 15.98 -4.92
CA ALA A 54 5.06 16.79 -4.29
C ALA A 54 6.05 17.32 -5.34
N SER A 55 6.27 18.64 -5.36
CA SER A 55 7.19 19.30 -6.29
C SER A 55 8.63 19.40 -5.77
N ASP A 56 8.82 19.28 -4.46
CA ASP A 56 10.07 19.52 -3.73
C ASP A 56 10.65 18.24 -3.08
N LEU A 57 9.87 17.15 -3.02
CA LEU A 57 10.24 15.87 -2.42
C LEU A 57 10.67 14.84 -3.47
N SER A 58 11.55 15.25 -4.36
CA SER A 58 12.17 14.37 -5.35
C SER A 58 13.43 13.77 -4.70
N LEU A 59 13.30 12.58 -4.09
CA LEU A 59 14.36 11.87 -3.37
C LEU A 59 15.52 11.41 -4.29
N GLY A 60 16.17 12.34 -5.01
CA GLY A 60 17.14 12.05 -6.06
C GLY A 60 16.54 11.41 -7.32
N SER A 61 15.22 11.43 -7.47
CA SER A 61 14.47 10.89 -8.61
C SER A 61 13.95 12.01 -9.51
N ASP A 62 13.83 11.74 -10.81
CA ASP A 62 13.11 12.59 -11.77
C ASP A 62 11.59 12.39 -11.71
N HIS A 63 11.13 11.33 -11.06
CA HIS A 63 9.72 11.14 -10.69
C HIS A 63 9.39 11.85 -9.38
N ARG A 64 8.24 12.53 -9.37
CA ARG A 64 7.63 13.16 -8.20
C ARG A 64 6.93 12.13 -7.33
N LEU A 65 6.91 12.38 -6.03
CA LEU A 65 6.11 11.59 -5.09
C LEU A 65 4.62 11.94 -5.24
N LEU A 66 3.78 10.92 -5.44
CA LEU A 66 2.33 11.07 -5.47
C LEU A 66 1.72 10.46 -4.20
N THR A 67 0.85 11.21 -3.54
CA THR A 67 0.13 10.79 -2.33
C THR A 67 -1.37 10.81 -2.58
N LEU A 68 -2.02 9.64 -2.56
CA LEU A 68 -3.47 9.53 -2.59
C LEU A 68 -4.00 9.28 -1.17
N SER A 69 -4.94 10.12 -0.73
CA SER A 69 -5.67 9.95 0.53
C SER A 69 -7.17 9.95 0.25
N PHE A 70 -7.92 9.18 1.04
CA PHE A 70 -9.38 9.11 0.95
C PHE A 70 -9.93 8.53 2.25
N SER A 71 -11.20 8.81 2.52
CA SER A 71 -11.93 8.17 3.62
C SER A 71 -12.56 6.86 3.14
N PHE A 72 -12.56 5.86 4.01
CA PHE A 72 -13.28 4.61 3.77
C PHE A 72 -14.62 4.67 4.49
N ALA A 73 -15.75 4.76 3.77
CA ALA A 73 -17.02 4.34 4.36
C ALA A 73 -17.04 2.83 4.32
N GLN A 74 -16.78 2.23 5.48
CA GLN A 74 -17.25 0.88 5.70
C GLN A 74 -18.77 0.94 5.67
N SER A 75 -19.38 0.45 4.59
CA SER A 75 -20.83 0.27 4.58
C SER A 75 -21.16 -0.67 5.73
N SER A 76 -21.93 -0.20 6.71
CA SER A 76 -22.41 -0.97 7.85
C SER A 76 -23.33 -2.14 7.47
N ALA A 77 -23.47 -2.45 6.17
CA ALA A 77 -24.23 -3.57 5.64
C ALA A 77 -23.51 -4.93 5.72
N SER A 78 -22.32 -5.00 6.34
CA SER A 78 -21.57 -6.26 6.51
C SER A 78 -21.28 -6.60 7.98
N GLU A 79 -22.15 -6.23 8.91
CA GLU A 79 -22.13 -6.76 10.30
C GLU A 79 -23.08 -7.96 10.51
N SER A 80 -23.68 -8.50 9.45
CA SER A 80 -24.52 -9.70 9.51
C SER A 80 -24.08 -10.84 8.60
N LEU A 81 -22.83 -10.83 8.11
CA LEU A 81 -22.21 -12.02 7.55
C LEU A 81 -21.34 -12.63 8.64
N SER A 82 -21.91 -13.63 9.30
CA SER A 82 -21.28 -14.65 10.14
C SER A 82 -19.75 -14.68 10.01
N ASP A 83 -19.09 -14.52 11.16
CA ASP A 83 -17.66 -14.55 11.47
C ASP A 83 -16.95 -15.87 11.08
N THR A 84 -17.11 -16.29 9.82
CA THR A 84 -16.61 -17.54 9.24
C THR A 84 -16.17 -17.39 7.78
N THR A 85 -15.95 -16.17 7.29
CA THR A 85 -15.25 -15.94 6.01
C THR A 85 -13.75 -16.03 6.23
N ASP A 86 -13.31 -17.27 6.40
CA ASP A 86 -12.17 -17.89 5.76
C ASP A 86 -10.94 -16.98 5.56
N ALA A 87 -9.88 -17.26 6.30
CA ALA A 87 -8.58 -16.59 6.21
C ALA A 87 -7.91 -16.68 4.81
N THR A 88 -8.59 -17.29 3.83
CA THR A 88 -8.26 -17.40 2.41
C THR A 88 -8.46 -16.11 1.62
N ILE A 89 -9.18 -15.10 2.14
CA ILE A 89 -9.60 -13.91 1.35
C ILE A 89 -8.51 -12.81 1.23
N HIS A 90 -7.44 -12.86 2.03
CA HIS A 90 -6.42 -11.80 2.03
C HIS A 90 -5.08 -12.28 1.43
N PRO A 91 -4.85 -12.09 0.11
CA PRO A 91 -3.63 -12.56 -0.56
C PRO A 91 -2.35 -11.98 0.06
N ARG A 92 -2.41 -10.76 0.59
CA ARG A 92 -1.27 -10.14 1.29
C ARG A 92 -0.96 -10.80 2.64
N ARG A 93 -1.99 -11.26 3.37
CA ARG A 93 -1.79 -12.02 4.62
C ARG A 93 -1.23 -13.40 4.31
N LEU A 94 -1.76 -14.08 3.30
CA LEU A 94 -1.24 -15.37 2.84
C LEU A 94 0.22 -15.26 2.37
N TRP A 95 0.57 -14.20 1.65
CA TRP A 95 1.95 -13.92 1.25
C TRP A 95 2.86 -13.66 2.46
N ASN A 96 2.43 -12.84 3.43
CA ASN A 96 3.20 -12.64 4.66
C ASN A 96 3.40 -13.94 5.43
N LEU A 97 2.39 -14.81 5.48
CA LEU A 97 2.47 -16.11 6.15
C LEU A 97 3.34 -17.10 5.39
N SER A 98 3.32 -17.11 4.05
CA SER A 98 4.17 -18.00 3.25
C SER A 98 5.65 -17.73 3.47
N ARG A 99 6.01 -16.47 3.77
CA ARG A 99 7.39 -16.09 4.10
C ARG A 99 7.91 -16.69 5.40
N LEU A 100 7.04 -17.21 6.28
CA LEU A 100 7.48 -17.99 7.45
C LEU A 100 8.16 -19.31 7.07
N GLY A 101 7.98 -19.78 5.84
CA GLY A 101 8.72 -20.93 5.29
C GLY A 101 10.15 -20.58 4.83
N GLU A 102 10.49 -19.30 4.71
CA GLU A 102 11.85 -18.87 4.37
C GLU A 102 12.75 -18.93 5.62
N PRO A 103 14.04 -19.30 5.50
CA PRO A 103 14.93 -19.47 6.65
C PRO A 103 15.07 -18.18 7.49
N ASP A 104 15.30 -17.04 6.83
CA ASP A 104 15.63 -15.80 7.52
C ASP A 104 14.44 -15.21 8.29
N PRO A 105 13.23 -15.06 7.72
CA PRO A 105 12.06 -14.63 8.47
C PRO A 105 11.71 -15.61 9.59
N CYS A 106 11.78 -16.92 9.35
CA CYS A 106 11.50 -17.92 10.37
C CYS A 106 12.44 -17.77 11.58
N GLN A 107 13.74 -17.65 11.31
CA GLN A 107 14.76 -17.46 12.34
C GLN A 107 14.53 -16.18 13.15
N LEU A 108 14.22 -15.07 12.49
CA LEU A 108 13.93 -13.80 13.14
C LEU A 108 12.74 -13.90 14.12
N TYR A 109 11.66 -14.58 13.71
CA TYR A 109 10.51 -14.80 14.59
C TYR A 109 10.86 -15.69 15.79
N GLN A 110 11.64 -16.75 15.59
CA GLN A 110 12.10 -17.62 16.67
C GLN A 110 12.96 -16.87 17.68
N ASP A 111 13.92 -16.06 17.22
CA ASP A 111 14.81 -15.31 18.09
C ASP A 111 14.08 -14.22 18.86
N THR A 112 13.14 -13.55 18.19
CA THR A 112 12.24 -12.59 18.84
C THR A 112 11.42 -13.27 19.93
N PHE A 113 10.79 -14.43 19.63
CA PHE A 113 10.03 -15.19 20.61
C PHE A 113 10.89 -15.63 21.80
N ARG A 114 12.10 -16.15 21.56
CA ARG A 114 13.03 -16.53 22.63
C ARG A 114 13.40 -15.34 23.52
N SER A 115 13.70 -14.19 22.92
CA SER A 115 14.00 -12.96 23.65
C SER A 115 12.81 -12.49 24.49
N SER A 116 11.62 -12.41 23.88
CA SER A 116 10.41 -11.95 24.55
C SER A 116 9.91 -12.90 25.64
N SER A 117 10.13 -14.21 25.49
CA SER A 117 9.71 -15.22 26.48
C SER A 117 10.75 -15.49 27.56
N ALA A 118 12.00 -15.04 27.41
CA ALA A 118 13.07 -15.27 28.39
C ALA A 118 12.72 -14.80 29.82
N PRO A 119 12.08 -13.62 30.04
CA PRO A 119 11.69 -13.20 31.38
C PRO A 119 10.68 -14.15 32.02
N LEU A 120 9.67 -14.60 31.27
CA LEU A 120 8.67 -15.57 31.73
C LEU A 120 9.32 -16.91 32.09
N LEU A 121 10.22 -17.39 31.22
CA LEU A 121 10.95 -18.65 31.44
C LEU A 121 11.81 -18.58 32.72
N SER A 122 12.41 -17.42 32.99
CA SER A 122 13.21 -17.17 34.20
C SER A 122 12.36 -17.16 35.48
N GLN A 123 11.10 -16.72 35.39
CA GLN A 123 10.17 -16.73 36.51
C GLN A 123 9.71 -18.16 36.80
N LEU A 124 9.32 -18.91 35.76
CA LEU A 124 8.89 -20.30 35.90
C LEU A 124 9.99 -21.19 36.51
N LYS A 125 11.24 -21.03 36.09
CA LYS A 125 12.39 -21.77 36.64
C LYS A 125 12.71 -21.46 38.10
N ARG A 126 12.23 -20.34 38.63
CA ARG A 126 12.38 -19.98 40.06
C ARG A 126 11.26 -20.53 40.94
N CYS A 127 10.18 -21.02 40.32
CA CYS A 127 9.02 -21.59 41.02
C CYS A 127 9.05 -23.12 41.12
N CYS A 128 10.06 -23.77 40.52
CA CYS A 128 10.38 -25.19 40.69
C CYS A 128 11.66 -25.32 41.53
#